data_AF-A0AA85BD36-F1
#
_entry.id   AF-A0AA85BD36-F1
#
_cell.length_a   1.000
_cell.length_b   1.000
_cell.length_c   1.000
_cell.angle_alpha   90.00
_cell.angle_beta   90.00
_cell.angle_gamma   90.00
#
_symmetry.space_group_name_H-M   'P 1'
#
loop_
_entity.id
_entity.type
_entity.pdbx_description
1 polymer ?
#
loop_
_entity_poly.entity_id
_entity_poly.type
_entity_poly.pdbx_seq_one_letter_code
_entity_poly.pdbx_strand_id
1 'polypeptide(L)'
;MKICSISNTEMFNIFVYFNIVQFVSCYYSVKEDKQLSRFFTDLYNADVNSVENGKDYRLNLQGKLARGMDSVDLASKPLFEFVNEEILGKRPTFAKFIALLDNYNPQVGVTEIVTEQQQKEEDDFINELLKTKVMKMTYNFLIEKQKLSGDITNFGKLLKDLWFKRYKRRRLINNHKHIDKI
;
A
#
# COMPACT_ATOMS: atom_id res chain seq x y z
N MET A 1 50.23 -26.91 32.19
CA MET A 1 48.97 -26.76 31.44
C MET A 1 47.85 -26.49 32.45
N LYS A 2 47.61 -25.23 32.82
CA LYS A 2 46.60 -24.86 33.83
C LYS A 2 45.26 -24.69 33.12
N ILE A 3 44.34 -25.63 33.33
CA ILE A 3 42.94 -25.47 32.97
C ILE A 3 42.36 -24.55 34.05
N CYS A 4 42.07 -23.29 33.69
CA CYS A 4 41.42 -22.33 34.59
C CYS A 4 40.03 -22.86 34.95
N SER A 5 39.80 -23.12 36.23
CA SER A 5 38.50 -23.48 36.78
C SER A 5 37.60 -22.23 36.79
N ILE A 6 36.61 -22.21 35.90
CA ILE A 6 35.59 -21.15 35.85
C ILE A 6 34.75 -21.25 37.14
N SER A 7 34.61 -20.14 37.87
CA SER A 7 33.81 -20.11 39.11
C SER A 7 32.30 -20.16 38.81
N ASN A 8 31.50 -20.70 39.74
CA ASN A 8 30.05 -20.83 39.57
C ASN A 8 29.34 -19.49 39.26
N THR A 9 29.90 -18.37 39.71
CA THR A 9 29.38 -17.02 39.46
C THR A 9 29.61 -16.56 38.02
N GLU A 10 30.75 -16.93 37.41
CA GLU A 10 31.03 -16.65 35.99
C GLU A 10 30.19 -17.52 35.07
N MET A 11 29.93 -18.78 35.45
CA MET A 11 28.99 -19.66 34.76
C MET A 11 27.56 -19.09 34.78
N PHE A 12 27.12 -18.51 35.90
CA PHE A 12 25.80 -17.90 36.02
C PHE A 12 25.66 -16.66 35.14
N ASN A 13 26.68 -15.78 35.11
CA ASN A 13 26.67 -14.60 34.25
C ASN A 13 26.70 -14.96 32.77
N ILE A 14 27.47 -15.97 32.36
CA ILE A 14 27.45 -16.51 30.99
C ILE A 14 26.08 -17.09 30.64
N PHE A 15 25.45 -17.82 31.57
CA PHE A 15 24.13 -18.40 31.36
C PHE A 15 23.04 -17.34 31.23
N VAL A 16 23.08 -16.28 32.04
CA VAL A 16 22.17 -15.13 31.94
C VAL A 16 22.41 -14.36 30.63
N TYR A 17 23.66 -14.16 30.23
CA TYR A 17 24.00 -13.51 28.96
C TYR A 17 23.56 -14.34 27.76
N PHE A 18 23.74 -15.67 27.78
CA PHE A 18 23.24 -16.56 26.74
C PHE A 18 21.71 -16.58 26.69
N ASN A 19 21.02 -16.60 27.83
CA ASN A 19 19.56 -16.56 27.85
C ASN A 19 19.02 -15.21 27.36
N ILE A 20 19.64 -14.08 27.71
CA ILE A 20 19.26 -12.74 27.22
C ILE A 20 19.59 -12.59 25.73
N VAL A 21 20.74 -13.08 25.26
CA VAL A 21 21.12 -13.05 23.83
C VAL A 21 20.24 -14.01 23.02
N GLN A 22 19.83 -15.16 23.56
CA GLN A 22 18.82 -16.02 22.92
C GLN A 22 17.43 -15.36 22.91
N PHE A 23 17.09 -14.57 23.94
CA PHE A 23 15.84 -13.79 24.02
C PHE A 23 15.83 -12.58 23.07
N VAL A 24 17.00 -11.99 22.78
CA VAL A 24 17.16 -10.80 21.90
C VAL A 24 17.54 -11.20 20.46
N SER A 25 18.01 -12.42 20.23
CA SER A 25 18.28 -13.02 18.90
C SER A 25 17.13 -13.91 18.41
N CYS A 26 15.96 -13.84 19.05
CA CYS A 26 14.73 -14.14 18.33
C CYS A 26 14.52 -13.03 17.31
N TYR A 27 15.24 -13.15 16.19
CA TYR A 27 14.85 -12.62 14.90
C TYR A 27 13.32 -12.59 14.86
N TYR A 28 12.72 -11.41 14.80
CA TYR A 28 11.32 -11.26 14.42
C TYR A 28 11.19 -11.84 13.01
N SER A 29 11.02 -13.16 12.92
CA SER A 29 10.56 -13.81 11.71
C SER A 29 9.16 -13.26 11.51
N VAL A 30 9.00 -12.38 10.52
CA VAL A 30 7.70 -11.86 10.11
C VAL A 30 6.86 -13.08 9.75
N LYS A 31 5.99 -13.47 10.69
CA LYS A 31 5.16 -14.65 10.54
C LYS A 31 4.06 -14.31 9.55
N GLU A 32 3.93 -15.12 8.51
CA GLU A 32 2.86 -14.99 7.53
C GLU A 32 1.49 -15.03 8.23
N ASP A 33 0.65 -14.02 7.95
CA ASP A 33 -0.76 -14.08 8.26
C ASP A 33 -1.49 -14.91 7.19
N LYS A 34 -1.69 -16.20 7.49
CA LYS A 34 -2.33 -17.14 6.57
C LYS A 34 -3.77 -16.76 6.21
N GLN A 35 -4.49 -16.04 7.07
CA GLN A 35 -5.85 -15.63 6.80
C GLN A 35 -5.87 -14.49 5.79
N LEU A 36 -5.04 -13.47 6.01
CA LEU A 36 -4.89 -12.37 5.06
C LEU A 36 -4.31 -12.84 3.73
N SER A 37 -3.32 -13.73 3.75
CA SER A 37 -2.74 -14.34 2.55
C SER A 37 -3.80 -15.02 1.66
N ARG A 38 -4.67 -15.85 2.27
CA ARG A 38 -5.81 -16.46 1.57
C ARG A 38 -6.80 -15.42 1.06
N PHE A 39 -7.20 -14.48 1.91
CA PHE A 39 -8.15 -13.46 1.55
C PHE A 39 -7.68 -12.60 0.37
N PHE A 40 -6.40 -12.18 0.36
CA PHE A 40 -5.84 -11.43 -0.77
C PHE A 40 -5.72 -12.26 -2.04
N THR A 41 -5.44 -13.57 -1.91
CA THR A 41 -5.48 -14.49 -3.06
C THR A 41 -6.90 -14.59 -3.65
N ASP A 42 -7.92 -14.64 -2.79
CA ASP A 42 -9.32 -14.65 -3.23
C ASP A 42 -9.72 -13.33 -3.90
N LEU A 43 -9.25 -12.18 -3.38
CA LEU A 43 -9.45 -10.89 -4.03
C LEU A 43 -8.78 -10.83 -5.41
N TYR A 44 -7.53 -11.31 -5.52
CA TYR A 44 -6.80 -11.37 -6.79
C TYR A 44 -7.57 -12.18 -7.84
N ASN A 45 -8.05 -13.37 -7.47
CA ASN A 45 -8.83 -14.23 -8.37
C ASN A 45 -10.22 -13.64 -8.70
N ALA A 46 -10.75 -12.75 -7.86
CA ALA A 46 -12.04 -12.10 -8.06
C ALA A 46 -11.96 -10.81 -8.89
N ASP A 47 -10.75 -10.30 -9.16
CA ASP A 47 -10.56 -9.05 -9.90
C ASP A 47 -10.75 -9.23 -11.41
N VAL A 48 -11.99 -9.06 -11.84
CA VAL A 48 -12.38 -9.07 -13.26
C VAL A 48 -11.87 -7.86 -14.04
N ASN A 49 -11.42 -6.80 -13.34
CA ASN A 49 -10.85 -5.62 -13.96
C ASN A 49 -9.32 -5.69 -14.05
N SER A 50 -8.70 -6.81 -13.67
CA SER A 50 -7.26 -7.03 -13.79
C SER A 50 -6.81 -6.99 -15.26
N VAL A 51 -5.59 -6.51 -15.50
CA VAL A 51 -4.97 -6.43 -16.83
C VAL A 51 -3.91 -7.50 -17.00
N GLU A 52 -3.82 -8.07 -18.19
CA GLU A 52 -2.92 -9.18 -18.49
C GLU A 52 -1.71 -8.72 -19.31
N ASN A 53 -0.49 -9.02 -18.84
CA ASN A 53 0.74 -8.77 -19.60
C ASN A 53 0.75 -9.62 -20.88
N GLY A 54 1.16 -9.02 -22.00
CA GLY A 54 1.16 -9.62 -23.32
C GLY A 54 -0.15 -9.45 -24.10
N LYS A 55 -1.23 -9.02 -23.42
CA LYS A 55 -2.54 -8.78 -24.03
C LYS A 55 -3.00 -7.34 -23.84
N ASP A 56 -3.09 -6.89 -22.60
CA ASP A 56 -3.59 -5.57 -22.23
C ASP A 56 -2.45 -4.54 -22.10
N TYR A 57 -1.24 -4.99 -21.79
CA TYR A 57 -0.03 -4.17 -21.76
C TYR A 57 1.22 -5.02 -22.03
N ARG A 58 2.33 -4.38 -22.40
CA ARG A 58 3.64 -5.03 -22.55
C ARG A 58 4.72 -4.23 -21.84
N LEU A 59 5.52 -4.90 -21.04
CA LEU A 59 6.63 -4.29 -20.30
C LEU A 59 7.96 -4.51 -21.01
N ASN A 60 8.76 -3.45 -21.03
CA ASN A 60 10.17 -3.47 -21.36
C ASN A 60 10.97 -3.30 -20.05
N LEU A 61 11.31 -4.43 -19.41
CA LEU A 61 11.98 -4.45 -18.09
C LEU A 61 13.45 -3.99 -18.14
N GLN A 62 14.06 -4.01 -19.32
CA GLN A 62 15.43 -3.54 -19.56
C GLN A 62 16.48 -4.22 -18.64
N GLY A 63 17.57 -3.54 -18.31
CA GLY A 63 18.67 -4.11 -17.53
C GLY A 63 18.46 -4.03 -16.02
N LYS A 64 18.94 -5.07 -15.31
CA LYS A 64 18.95 -5.11 -13.84
C LYS A 64 20.33 -4.69 -13.33
N LEU A 65 20.36 -3.73 -12.40
CA LEU A 65 21.60 -3.36 -11.70
C LEU A 65 22.05 -4.47 -10.76
N ALA A 66 23.35 -4.79 -10.80
CA ALA A 66 23.98 -5.65 -9.80
C ALA A 66 24.15 -4.90 -8.48
N ARG A 67 24.04 -5.59 -7.34
CA ARG A 67 24.24 -4.98 -6.03
C ARG A 67 25.66 -4.43 -5.91
N GLY A 68 25.79 -3.16 -5.55
CA GLY A 68 27.10 -2.51 -5.33
C GLY A 68 27.78 -1.97 -6.58
N MET A 69 27.06 -1.87 -7.70
CA MET A 69 27.56 -1.26 -8.94
C MET A 69 27.04 0.17 -9.08
N ASP A 70 27.88 1.08 -9.59
CA ASP A 70 27.58 2.51 -9.73
C ASP A 70 26.39 2.79 -10.68
N SER A 71 25.82 3.98 -10.52
CA SER A 71 24.59 4.57 -11.09
C SER A 71 24.51 4.67 -12.62
N VAL A 72 24.83 3.61 -13.36
CA VAL A 72 24.68 3.59 -14.83
C VAL A 72 23.22 3.27 -15.17
N ASP A 73 22.59 4.12 -15.97
CA ASP A 73 21.23 3.84 -16.45
C ASP A 73 21.24 2.64 -17.41
N LEU A 74 20.65 1.53 -16.96
CA LEU A 74 20.42 0.32 -17.76
C LEU A 74 18.98 0.25 -18.31
N ALA A 75 18.22 1.33 -18.18
CA ALA A 75 16.80 1.44 -18.48
C ALA A 75 16.46 2.67 -19.37
N SER A 76 17.27 2.90 -20.41
CA SER A 76 17.17 4.03 -21.36
C SER A 76 15.84 4.21 -22.14
N LYS A 77 14.93 3.24 -22.11
CA LYS A 77 13.63 3.24 -22.81
C LYS A 77 12.47 3.29 -21.80
N PRO A 78 11.24 3.61 -22.23
CA PRO A 78 10.08 3.52 -21.36
C PRO A 78 9.82 2.09 -20.86
N LEU A 79 9.29 1.98 -19.62
CA LEU A 79 8.90 0.69 -19.03
C LEU A 79 7.70 0.07 -19.73
N PHE A 80 6.69 0.87 -20.05
CA PHE A 80 5.55 0.42 -20.85
C PHE A 80 5.91 0.57 -22.32
N GLU A 81 6.07 -0.56 -22.99
CA GLU A 81 6.24 -0.58 -24.44
C GLU A 81 4.88 -0.43 -25.14
N PHE A 82 3.83 -0.95 -24.51
CA PHE A 82 2.46 -0.91 -25.00
C PHE A 82 1.49 -0.94 -23.83
N VAL A 83 0.39 -0.18 -23.96
CA VAL A 83 -0.80 -0.27 -23.11
C VAL A 83 -2.01 -0.17 -24.02
N ASN A 84 -2.99 -1.05 -23.86
CA ASN A 84 -4.26 -0.95 -24.53
C ASN A 84 -5.10 0.15 -23.87
N GLU A 85 -4.99 1.37 -24.38
CA GLU A 85 -5.71 2.55 -23.87
C GLU A 85 -7.23 2.40 -23.96
N GLU A 86 -7.73 1.55 -24.86
CA GLU A 86 -9.17 1.31 -24.98
C GLU A 86 -9.75 0.74 -23.68
N ILE A 87 -8.99 -0.11 -22.98
CA ILE A 87 -9.39 -0.70 -21.70
C ILE A 87 -9.48 0.36 -20.60
N LEU A 88 -8.61 1.38 -20.66
CA LEU A 88 -8.59 2.47 -19.70
C LEU A 88 -9.88 3.31 -19.76
N GLY A 89 -10.44 3.50 -20.96
CA GLY A 89 -11.72 4.19 -21.14
C GLY A 89 -12.95 3.28 -20.98
N LYS A 90 -12.85 2.01 -21.36
CA LYS A 90 -13.99 1.06 -21.33
C LYS A 90 -14.28 0.48 -19.95
N ARG A 91 -13.26 0.25 -19.12
CA ARG A 91 -13.47 -0.25 -17.76
C ARG A 91 -13.85 0.93 -16.86
N PRO A 92 -15.08 0.96 -16.29
CA PRO A 92 -15.56 2.12 -15.56
C PRO A 92 -14.66 2.51 -14.38
N THR A 93 -14.11 1.52 -13.67
CA THR A 93 -13.19 1.76 -12.54
C THR A 93 -11.91 2.46 -12.96
N PHE A 94 -11.33 2.08 -14.10
CA PHE A 94 -10.14 2.75 -14.64
C PHE A 94 -10.46 4.14 -15.15
N ALA A 95 -11.56 4.31 -15.89
CA ALA A 95 -11.97 5.61 -16.40
C ALA A 95 -12.19 6.62 -15.25
N LYS A 96 -12.88 6.19 -14.18
CA LYS A 96 -13.08 7.03 -12.99
C LYS A 96 -11.79 7.28 -12.22
N PHE A 97 -10.89 6.30 -12.15
CA PHE A 97 -9.58 6.49 -11.50
C PHE A 97 -8.71 7.49 -12.26
N ILE A 98 -8.66 7.41 -13.60
CA ILE A 98 -7.87 8.31 -14.44
C ILE A 98 -8.37 9.75 -14.31
N ALA A 99 -9.69 9.95 -14.26
CA ALA A 99 -10.31 11.25 -14.00
C ALA A 99 -10.04 11.79 -12.58
N LEU A 100 -9.38 11.05 -11.69
CA LEU A 100 -8.87 11.59 -10.43
C LEU A 100 -7.41 12.05 -10.53
N LEU A 101 -6.65 11.52 -11.48
CA LEU A 101 -5.20 11.75 -11.56
C LEU A 101 -4.87 13.16 -12.07
N ASP A 102 -5.74 13.74 -12.89
CA ASP A 102 -5.63 15.13 -13.36
C ASP A 102 -5.79 16.17 -12.24
N ASN A 103 -6.43 15.79 -11.14
CA ASN A 103 -6.61 16.63 -9.96
C ASN A 103 -5.36 16.76 -9.08
N TYR A 104 -4.32 15.97 -9.33
CA TYR A 104 -3.10 16.02 -8.54
C TYR A 104 -2.29 17.30 -8.83
N ASN A 105 -2.07 18.11 -7.79
CA ASN A 105 -1.18 19.27 -7.85
C ASN A 105 0.11 18.98 -7.06
N PRO A 106 1.28 18.90 -7.70
CA PRO A 106 2.54 18.61 -7.02
C PRO A 106 3.04 19.78 -6.15
N GLN A 107 2.43 20.97 -6.24
CA GLN A 107 2.85 22.14 -5.47
C GLN A 107 2.40 22.03 -4.01
N VAL A 108 3.38 21.83 -3.11
CA VAL A 108 3.16 21.75 -1.67
C VAL A 108 3.06 23.17 -1.07
N GLY A 109 2.21 23.36 -0.05
CA GLY A 109 2.13 24.61 0.72
C GLY A 109 1.13 25.64 0.18
N VAL A 110 0.40 25.32 -0.89
CA VAL A 110 -0.78 26.07 -1.32
C VAL A 110 -2.01 25.48 -0.63
N THR A 111 -2.98 26.31 -0.24
CA THR A 111 -4.27 25.78 0.24
C THR A 111 -4.95 25.06 -0.92
N GLU A 112 -5.07 23.73 -0.84
CA GLU A 112 -5.85 22.97 -1.81
C GLU A 112 -7.32 23.43 -1.76
N ILE A 113 -7.82 23.96 -2.87
CA ILE A 113 -9.25 24.24 -3.07
C ILE A 113 -9.86 22.99 -3.70
N VAL A 114 -10.83 22.32 -3.05
CA VAL A 114 -11.61 21.29 -3.77
C VAL A 114 -12.63 22.03 -4.62
N THR A 115 -12.67 21.74 -5.90
CA THR A 115 -13.81 22.14 -6.72
C THR A 115 -14.98 21.19 -6.46
N GLU A 116 -16.20 21.60 -6.81
CA GLU A 116 -17.36 20.69 -6.79
C GLU A 116 -17.17 19.51 -7.74
N GLN A 117 -16.50 19.76 -8.88
CA GLN A 117 -16.15 18.75 -9.86
C GLN A 117 -15.24 17.65 -9.27
N GLN A 118 -14.20 18.05 -8.53
CA GLN A 118 -13.31 17.12 -7.84
C GLN A 118 -14.03 16.25 -6.82
N GLN A 119 -14.94 16.82 -6.03
CA GLN A 119 -15.74 16.05 -5.06
C GLN A 119 -16.63 15.03 -5.77
N LYS A 120 -17.20 15.41 -6.92
CA LYS A 120 -18.02 14.53 -7.74
C LYS A 120 -17.19 13.39 -8.35
N GLU A 121 -15.98 13.66 -8.81
CA GLU A 121 -15.07 12.62 -9.32
C GLU A 121 -14.67 11.62 -8.22
N GLU A 122 -14.40 12.11 -7.00
CA GLU A 122 -14.15 11.27 -5.82
C GLU A 122 -15.37 10.38 -5.50
N ASP A 123 -16.57 10.94 -5.51
CA ASP A 123 -17.82 10.19 -5.28
C ASP A 123 -18.07 9.15 -6.38
N ASP A 124 -17.93 9.54 -7.65
CA ASP A 124 -18.12 8.65 -8.79
C ASP A 124 -17.15 7.46 -8.74
N PHE A 125 -15.89 7.71 -8.39
CA PHE A 125 -14.90 6.64 -8.25
C PHE A 125 -15.22 5.68 -7.11
N ILE A 126 -15.55 6.19 -5.92
CA ILE A 126 -15.94 5.35 -4.78
C ILE A 126 -17.17 4.52 -5.12
N ASN A 127 -18.19 5.14 -5.72
CA ASN A 127 -19.41 4.43 -6.12
C ASN A 127 -19.14 3.33 -7.15
N GLU A 128 -18.23 3.55 -8.11
CA GLU A 128 -17.86 2.54 -9.09
C GLU A 128 -17.03 1.41 -8.45
N LEU A 129 -16.11 1.73 -7.54
CA LEU A 129 -15.35 0.74 -6.78
C LEU A 129 -16.26 -0.18 -5.97
N LEU A 130 -17.26 0.35 -5.27
CA LEU A 130 -18.18 -0.44 -4.44
C LEU A 130 -19.04 -1.44 -5.24
N LYS A 131 -19.21 -1.24 -6.56
CA LYS A 131 -19.90 -2.20 -7.42
C LYS A 131 -19.08 -3.47 -7.66
N THR A 132 -17.76 -3.38 -7.58
CA THR A 132 -16.84 -4.49 -7.88
C THR A 132 -17.00 -5.65 -6.89
N LYS A 133 -16.71 -6.86 -7.35
CA LYS A 133 -16.72 -8.05 -6.49
C LYS A 133 -15.65 -7.95 -5.40
N VAL A 134 -14.47 -7.44 -5.74
CA VAL A 134 -13.36 -7.21 -4.81
C VAL A 134 -13.81 -6.36 -3.62
N MET A 135 -14.43 -5.21 -3.85
CA MET A 135 -14.85 -4.33 -2.75
C MET A 135 -16.00 -4.90 -1.91
N LYS A 136 -16.92 -5.66 -2.52
CA LYS A 136 -17.96 -6.39 -1.80
C LYS A 136 -17.38 -7.47 -0.89
N MET A 137 -16.36 -8.20 -1.36
CA MET A 137 -15.63 -9.18 -0.55
C MET A 137 -14.89 -8.52 0.60
N THR A 138 -14.21 -7.39 0.35
CA THR A 138 -13.54 -6.58 1.40
C THR A 138 -14.52 -6.08 2.45
N TYR A 139 -15.67 -5.55 2.04
CA TYR A 139 -16.71 -5.13 2.97
C TYR A 139 -17.15 -6.30 3.88
N ASN A 140 -17.50 -7.45 3.29
CA ASN A 140 -17.94 -8.62 4.05
C ASN A 140 -16.86 -9.13 5.02
N PHE A 141 -15.61 -9.18 4.57
CA PHE A 141 -14.49 -9.60 5.41
C PHE A 141 -14.33 -8.68 6.63
N LEU A 142 -14.41 -7.37 6.44
CA LEU A 142 -14.28 -6.41 7.53
C LEU A 142 -15.45 -6.42 8.52
N ILE A 143 -16.68 -6.70 8.04
CA ILE A 143 -17.84 -6.95 8.89
C ILE A 143 -17.62 -8.21 9.74
N GLU A 144 -17.16 -9.31 9.13
CA GLU A 144 -16.86 -10.57 9.85
C GLU A 144 -15.79 -10.35 10.92
N LYS A 145 -14.78 -9.53 10.65
CA LYS A 145 -13.73 -9.17 11.64
C LYS A 145 -14.18 -8.14 12.67
N GLN A 146 -15.45 -7.71 12.64
CA GLN A 146 -16.01 -6.69 13.54
C GLN A 146 -15.19 -5.39 13.49
N LYS A 147 -14.59 -5.09 12.33
CA LYS A 147 -13.84 -3.85 12.11
C LYS A 147 -14.72 -2.74 11.55
N LEU A 148 -15.88 -3.10 11.01
CA LEU A 148 -16.88 -2.19 10.50
C LEU A 148 -18.26 -2.54 11.07
N SER A 149 -19.15 -1.56 11.02
CA SER A 149 -20.58 -1.72 11.28
C SER A 149 -21.36 -0.86 10.27
N GLY A 150 -22.64 -1.18 10.06
CA GLY A 150 -23.50 -0.48 9.12
C GLY A 150 -23.61 -1.18 7.76
N ASP A 151 -24.08 -0.45 6.74
CA ASP A 151 -24.28 -0.94 5.39
C ASP A 151 -23.11 -0.59 4.45
N ILE A 152 -23.19 -1.03 3.19
CA ILE A 152 -22.18 -0.74 2.18
C ILE A 152 -22.04 0.76 1.89
N THR A 153 -23.10 1.55 2.10
CA THR A 153 -23.10 3.01 1.96
C THR A 153 -22.19 3.65 3.02
N ASN A 154 -22.28 3.21 4.27
CA ASN A 154 -21.40 3.67 5.34
C ASN A 154 -19.95 3.27 5.09
N PHE A 155 -19.71 2.07 4.54
CA PHE A 155 -18.38 1.66 4.09
C PHE A 155 -17.85 2.56 2.97
N GLY A 156 -18.68 2.93 2.00
CA GLY A 156 -18.33 3.89 0.95
C GLY A 156 -17.91 5.25 1.50
N LYS A 157 -18.68 5.79 2.45
CA LYS A 157 -18.33 7.04 3.14
C LYS A 157 -17.01 6.92 3.89
N LEU A 158 -16.80 5.80 4.60
CA LEU A 158 -15.54 5.54 5.29
C LEU A 158 -14.35 5.48 4.32
N LEU A 159 -14.50 4.81 3.17
CA LEU A 159 -13.45 4.75 2.15
C LEU A 159 -13.15 6.13 1.59
N LYS A 160 -14.19 6.91 1.27
CA LYS A 160 -14.01 8.29 0.80
C LYS A 160 -13.26 9.12 1.84
N ASP A 161 -13.66 9.01 3.10
CA ASP A 161 -13.00 9.70 4.20
C ASP A 161 -11.55 9.23 4.41
N LEU A 162 -11.26 7.95 4.26
CA LEU A 162 -9.91 7.40 4.44
C LEU A 162 -8.94 7.91 3.37
N TRP A 163 -9.39 7.97 2.11
CA TRP A 163 -8.54 8.26 0.96
C TRP A 163 -8.52 9.74 0.57
N PHE A 164 -9.66 10.43 0.66
CA PHE A 164 -9.82 11.77 0.09
C PHE A 164 -10.03 12.87 1.14
N LYS A 165 -10.31 12.52 2.39
CA LYS A 165 -10.43 13.52 3.45
C LYS A 165 -9.09 14.19 3.69
N ARG A 166 -9.05 15.49 3.47
CA ARG A 166 -7.88 16.29 3.79
C ARG A 166 -7.66 16.31 5.29
N TYR A 167 -6.41 16.07 5.69
CA TYR A 167 -5.97 16.25 7.06
C TYR A 167 -4.86 17.30 7.10
N LYS A 168 -4.89 18.12 8.15
CA LYS A 168 -3.84 19.11 8.39
C LYS A 168 -2.66 18.39 9.03
N ARG A 169 -1.51 18.35 8.35
CA ARG A 169 -0.27 17.88 8.97
C ARG A 169 0.27 18.98 9.85
N ARG A 170 -0.02 18.91 11.16
CA ARG A 170 0.58 19.85 12.13
C ARG A 170 2.07 19.49 12.27
N ARG A 171 2.96 20.27 11.66
CA ARG A 171 4.35 20.37 12.15
C ARG A 171 4.28 20.97 13.56
N LEU A 172 4.48 20.16 14.59
CA LEU A 172 5.01 20.69 15.83
C LEU A 172 6.43 21.14 15.47
N ILE A 173 6.61 22.44 15.23
CA ILE A 173 7.82 23.27 15.15
C ILE A 173 7.57 24.33 14.06
N ASN A 174 7.24 25.53 14.56
CA ASN A 174 7.27 26.86 13.96
C ASN A 174 6.64 27.03 12.56
N ASN A 175 5.47 27.67 12.56
CA ASN A 175 4.84 28.45 11.49
C ASN A 175 5.17 27.98 10.07
N HIS A 176 4.32 27.10 9.50
CA HIS A 176 3.74 27.17 8.14
C HIS A 176 2.75 25.99 8.01
N LYS A 177 1.50 26.27 7.62
CA LYS A 177 0.39 25.31 7.60
C LYS A 177 0.44 24.51 6.29
N HIS A 178 0.76 23.22 6.35
CA HIS A 178 0.78 22.32 5.17
C HIS A 178 -0.40 21.33 5.22
N ILE A 179 -1.08 21.16 4.09
CA ILE A 179 -2.16 20.20 3.83
C ILE A 179 -1.73 19.44 2.58
N ASP A 180 -1.69 18.11 2.66
CA ASP A 180 -1.34 17.26 1.52
C ASP A 180 -2.32 16.06 1.50
N LYS A 181 -2.73 15.64 0.31
CA LYS A 181 -3.34 14.33 0.06
C LYS A 181 -2.29 13.20 0.11
N ILE A 182 -2.74 11.95 0.24
CA ILE A 182 -1.92 10.74 0.03
C ILE A 182 -1.60 10.62 -1.46
#